data_AF-A0AA38MCZ6-F1
#
_entry.id   AF-A0AA38MCZ6-F1
#
_cell.length_a   1.000
_cell.length_b   1.000
_cell.length_c   1.000
_cell.angle_alpha   90.00
_cell.angle_beta   90.00
_cell.angle_gamma   90.00
#
_symmetry.space_group_name_H-M   'P 1'
#
loop_
_entity.id
_entity.type
_entity.pdbx_description
1 polymer ?
#
loop_
_entity_poly.entity_id
_entity_poly.type
_entity_poly.pdbx_seq_one_letter_code
_entity_poly.pdbx_strand_id
1 'polypeptide(L)'
;MDQLKSKVVNVVLTIQEGKGMESIKNLTFISAIFNGRVLESDPVTAEDCPSFNTNLIWEIEKKDLRKIRSSNQPLRVECVSVDTQNRREKFGHVLLDLRSALIVKDPDDKVPFKWQKLIAVRNKKRNCFPELYLSLTIRNQIEVACQESLEQIWEAEPRSEGAIPIKYLEDGYIAVGDERLCSEDYSLNILIKSATSLDLLLPEVLVFQSNNKYCMSIKIFGIPIRTKQFSKDLHDKIVFEEKIVVRLLSNVDILQQFFAEEKFEVGFSCGQDLLGVTTVSFDGLINTNEKLLLNTCYFRFPSPNGIVPVGKDGRKPVLALEIFLVQNRRSISALIVGVSTSAENVENDVSKASGDHEEAKAQQQILLVTEEHMKELEEWKQRQKVEFEQQLHKVKEEELEKEREEMEKEREELEREREELEKGHQELEKEREELVEKKADLDENIKKCRELQDELQEKLNELKLSRILKKKSKTSGNILGVIEENQKKFADCDKELLIDYISKLQYDNENLKQILNEQKQEVENNQRTALTKEQTTNLLQELKGLEEKFEVAQQTKTYFKEQWQKACQEIHNLKAEDYRQLQNQLRERREELSQLDHLCIMDEPNGLISF
;
A
#
# COMPACT_ATOMS: atom_id res chain seq x y z
N MET A 1 19.78 -7.02 -10.83
CA MET A 1 19.75 -6.38 -9.49
C MET A 1 19.94 -4.86 -9.56
N ASP A 2 20.71 -4.33 -10.51
CA ASP A 2 20.89 -2.86 -10.66
C ASP A 2 19.67 -2.14 -11.22
N GLN A 3 18.68 -2.89 -11.70
CA GLN A 3 17.44 -2.39 -12.28
C GLN A 3 16.32 -2.11 -11.25
N LEU A 4 16.55 -2.37 -9.95
CA LEU A 4 15.61 -2.12 -8.85
C LEU A 4 16.03 -0.84 -8.12
N LYS A 5 15.16 0.20 -8.09
CA LYS A 5 15.49 1.54 -7.55
C LYS A 5 15.41 1.63 -6.03
N SER A 6 14.59 0.79 -5.38
CA SER A 6 14.36 0.85 -3.92
C SER A 6 15.46 0.15 -3.10
N LYS A 7 15.65 0.61 -1.85
CA LYS A 7 16.54 -0.02 -0.85
C LYS A 7 15.97 -1.36 -0.36
N VAL A 8 14.65 -1.51 -0.36
CA VAL A 8 13.90 -2.70 0.06
C VAL A 8 13.12 -3.26 -1.13
N VAL A 9 13.06 -4.58 -1.22
CA VAL A 9 12.47 -5.32 -2.35
C VAL A 9 11.58 -6.44 -1.83
N ASN A 10 10.53 -6.76 -2.59
CA ASN A 10 9.54 -7.76 -2.23
C ASN A 10 9.78 -9.04 -3.04
N VAL A 11 10.04 -10.15 -2.35
CA VAL A 11 10.04 -11.49 -2.95
C VAL A 11 8.61 -12.01 -2.87
N VAL A 12 7.99 -12.25 -4.03
CA VAL A 12 6.60 -12.69 -4.13
C VAL A 12 6.57 -14.11 -4.69
N LEU A 13 6.00 -15.03 -3.91
CA LEU A 13 5.67 -16.39 -4.32
C LEU A 13 4.17 -16.48 -4.54
N THR A 14 3.75 -16.67 -5.78
CA THR A 14 2.36 -16.89 -6.15
C THR A 14 2.11 -18.38 -6.35
N ILE A 15 1.08 -18.90 -5.70
CA ILE A 15 0.69 -20.31 -5.74
C ILE A 15 -0.77 -20.37 -6.18
N GLN A 16 -1.03 -20.96 -7.35
CA GLN A 16 -2.37 -20.95 -7.92
C GLN A 16 -3.09 -22.27 -7.63
N GLU A 17 -2.49 -23.39 -8.04
CA GLU A 17 -3.13 -24.71 -7.97
C GLU A 17 -2.12 -25.82 -7.66
N GLY A 18 -2.61 -26.90 -7.03
CA GLY A 18 -1.92 -28.17 -6.91
C GLY A 18 -2.52 -29.20 -7.87
N LYS A 19 -1.76 -30.26 -8.18
CA LYS A 19 -2.22 -31.40 -8.98
C LYS A 19 -1.76 -32.70 -8.36
N GLY A 20 -2.58 -33.74 -8.39
CA GLY A 20 -2.22 -35.09 -7.94
C GLY A 20 -2.20 -35.22 -6.41
N MET A 21 -3.03 -34.43 -5.73
CA MET A 21 -3.14 -34.40 -4.26
C MET A 21 -4.25 -35.29 -3.69
N GLU A 22 -4.87 -36.12 -4.54
CA GLU A 22 -5.93 -37.11 -4.26
C GLU A 22 -5.71 -38.03 -3.04
N SER A 23 -4.45 -38.21 -2.64
CA SER A 23 -4.07 -39.06 -1.51
C SER A 23 -4.20 -38.37 -0.15
N ILE A 24 -4.34 -37.04 -0.16
CA ILE A 24 -4.47 -36.22 1.03
C ILE A 24 -5.97 -36.08 1.30
N LYS A 25 -6.45 -36.56 2.45
CA LYS A 25 -7.88 -36.48 2.84
C LYS A 25 -8.18 -35.32 3.79
N ASN A 26 -7.14 -34.58 4.13
CA ASN A 26 -7.09 -33.65 5.24
C ASN A 26 -6.84 -32.23 4.74
N LEU A 27 -7.29 -31.25 5.50
CA LEU A 27 -7.14 -29.83 5.19
C LEU A 27 -5.67 -29.50 4.93
N THR A 28 -5.35 -28.90 3.78
CA THR A 28 -3.98 -28.71 3.30
C THR A 28 -3.65 -27.23 3.20
N PHE A 29 -2.52 -26.82 3.74
CA PHE A 29 -2.00 -25.46 3.62
C PHE A 29 -0.52 -25.50 3.22
N ILE A 30 -0.04 -24.39 2.66
CA ILE A 30 1.33 -24.25 2.19
C ILE A 30 2.10 -23.38 3.18
N SER A 31 3.23 -23.90 3.66
CA SER A 31 4.15 -23.19 4.55
C SER A 31 5.46 -22.93 3.80
N ALA A 32 5.73 -21.66 3.48
CA ALA A 32 6.95 -21.28 2.78
C ALA A 32 7.95 -20.61 3.74
N ILE A 33 9.20 -21.07 3.69
CA ILE A 33 10.29 -20.66 4.56
C ILE A 33 11.32 -19.93 3.70
N PHE A 34 11.53 -18.66 4.02
CA PHE A 34 12.51 -17.81 3.36
C PHE A 34 13.34 -17.04 4.40
N ASN A 35 14.67 -17.21 4.37
CA ASN A 35 15.61 -16.52 5.25
C ASN A 35 15.24 -16.58 6.75
N GLY A 36 14.76 -17.74 7.22
CA GLY A 36 14.32 -17.94 8.61
C GLY A 36 12.91 -17.43 8.95
N ARG A 37 12.23 -16.74 8.02
CA ARG A 37 10.84 -16.31 8.15
C ARG A 37 9.90 -17.30 7.48
N VAL A 38 8.81 -17.64 8.15
CA VAL A 38 7.79 -18.57 7.65
C VAL A 38 6.53 -17.79 7.34
N LEU A 39 5.96 -18.01 6.15
CA LEU A 39 4.62 -17.54 5.79
C LEU A 39 3.75 -18.76 5.45
N GLU A 40 2.54 -18.78 5.99
CA GLU A 40 1.57 -19.86 5.79
C GLU A 40 0.41 -19.35 4.93
N SER A 41 -0.08 -20.18 4.02
CA SER A 41 -1.31 -19.93 3.27
C SER A 41 -2.54 -20.31 4.09
N ASP A 42 -3.71 -19.87 3.62
CA ASP A 42 -4.96 -20.36 4.15
C ASP A 42 -5.13 -21.87 3.91
N PRO A 43 -5.81 -22.56 4.82
CA PRO A 43 -6.11 -23.98 4.68
C PRO A 43 -7.19 -24.24 3.62
N VAL A 44 -6.87 -25.11 2.66
CA VAL A 44 -7.75 -25.51 1.55
C VAL A 44 -8.19 -26.96 1.71
N THR A 45 -9.44 -27.26 1.35
CA THR A 45 -9.98 -28.63 1.35
C THR A 45 -9.20 -29.54 0.41
N ALA A 46 -9.04 -30.80 0.81
CA ALA A 46 -8.25 -31.75 0.06
C ALA A 46 -9.04 -32.23 -1.17
N GLU A 47 -8.64 -31.73 -2.34
CA GLU A 47 -9.18 -32.11 -3.65
C GLU A 47 -8.05 -32.64 -4.54
N ASP A 48 -8.37 -33.27 -5.67
CA ASP A 48 -7.35 -33.78 -6.61
C ASP A 48 -6.49 -32.65 -7.19
N CYS A 49 -7.09 -31.47 -7.34
CA CYS A 49 -6.48 -30.23 -7.79
C CYS A 49 -6.85 -29.04 -6.88
N PRO A 50 -6.25 -28.88 -5.69
CA PRO A 50 -6.64 -27.82 -4.76
C PRO A 50 -6.20 -26.45 -5.30
N SER A 51 -7.12 -25.48 -5.34
CA SER A 51 -6.81 -24.10 -5.71
C SER A 51 -6.39 -23.29 -4.48
N PHE A 52 -5.11 -22.92 -4.40
CA PHE A 52 -4.59 -22.13 -3.30
C PHE A 52 -4.73 -20.62 -3.56
N ASN A 53 -4.58 -20.17 -4.81
CA ASN A 53 -4.67 -18.77 -5.24
C ASN A 53 -4.06 -17.75 -4.25
N THR A 54 -2.93 -18.09 -3.63
CA THR A 54 -2.32 -17.34 -2.53
C THR A 54 -1.03 -16.68 -2.99
N ASN A 55 -0.78 -15.46 -2.50
CA ASN A 55 0.48 -14.74 -2.67
C ASN A 55 1.21 -14.63 -1.34
N LEU A 56 2.40 -15.20 -1.24
CA LEU A 56 3.28 -15.07 -0.07
C LEU A 56 4.35 -14.03 -0.39
N ILE A 57 4.43 -12.98 0.44
CA ILE A 57 5.26 -11.80 0.17
C ILE A 57 6.26 -11.62 1.30
N TRP A 58 7.55 -11.62 0.99
CA TRP A 58 8.62 -11.31 1.93
C TRP A 58 9.28 -9.99 1.57
N GLU A 59 9.37 -9.10 2.55
CA GLU A 59 10.13 -7.86 2.46
C GLU A 59 11.59 -8.11 2.88
N ILE A 60 12.53 -7.73 2.03
CA ILE A 60 13.97 -7.89 2.31
C ILE A 60 14.78 -6.74 1.72
N GLU A 61 15.88 -6.37 2.39
CA GLU A 61 16.82 -5.40 1.84
C GLU A 61 17.51 -5.91 0.56
N LYS A 62 17.73 -5.00 -0.38
CA LYS A 62 18.43 -5.29 -1.64
C LYS A 62 19.86 -5.83 -1.42
N LYS A 63 20.51 -5.46 -0.31
CA LYS A 63 21.86 -5.95 0.04
C LYS A 63 21.82 -7.41 0.48
N ASP A 64 20.84 -7.78 1.31
CA ASP A 64 20.72 -9.14 1.80
C ASP A 64 20.15 -10.08 0.74
N LEU A 65 19.22 -9.62 -0.11
CA LEU A 65 18.79 -10.40 -1.26
C LEU A 65 19.95 -10.71 -2.23
N ARG A 66 20.92 -9.78 -2.39
CA ARG A 66 22.16 -10.07 -3.15
C ARG A 66 22.97 -11.18 -2.50
N LYS A 67 23.16 -11.13 -1.18
CA LYS A 67 23.89 -12.18 -0.44
C LYS A 67 23.22 -13.54 -0.61
N ILE A 68 21.90 -13.61 -0.46
CA ILE A 68 21.09 -14.84 -0.58
C ILE A 68 21.16 -15.43 -2.00
N ARG A 69 21.08 -14.59 -3.04
CA ARG A 69 21.22 -15.04 -4.43
C ARG A 69 22.64 -15.54 -4.73
N SER A 70 23.66 -14.85 -4.21
CA SER A 70 25.05 -15.28 -4.34
C SER A 70 25.32 -16.59 -3.60
N SER A 71 24.79 -16.74 -2.39
CA SER A 71 24.92 -17.96 -1.56
C SER A 71 24.08 -19.14 -2.04
N ASN A 72 23.26 -18.96 -3.09
CA ASN A 72 22.38 -19.99 -3.65
C ASN A 72 21.38 -20.55 -2.64
N GLN A 73 20.94 -19.75 -1.68
CA GLN A 73 20.03 -20.22 -0.65
C GLN A 73 18.62 -20.38 -1.25
N PRO A 74 18.05 -21.60 -1.27
CA PRO A 74 16.75 -21.84 -1.88
C PRO A 74 15.61 -21.38 -0.95
N LEU A 75 14.49 -20.98 -1.54
CA LEU A 75 13.22 -20.78 -0.84
C LEU A 75 12.53 -22.13 -0.71
N ARG A 76 12.26 -22.56 0.53
CA ARG A 76 11.68 -23.87 0.82
C ARG A 76 10.18 -23.75 1.00
N VAL A 77 9.41 -24.39 0.13
CA VAL A 77 7.94 -24.45 0.20
C VAL A 77 7.54 -25.83 0.69
N GLU A 78 6.85 -25.92 1.82
CA GLU A 78 6.37 -27.17 2.40
C GLU A 78 4.84 -27.25 2.27
N CYS A 79 4.35 -28.40 1.83
CA CYS A 79 2.92 -28.72 1.84
C CYS A 79 2.60 -29.47 3.14
N VAL A 80 1.72 -28.90 3.96
CA VAL A 80 1.35 -29.43 5.27
C VAL A 80 -0.13 -29.76 5.28
N SER A 81 -0.47 -30.96 5.75
CA SER A 81 -1.84 -31.39 5.96
C SER A 81 -2.18 -31.39 7.45
N VAL A 82 -3.40 -31.03 7.81
CA VAL A 82 -3.92 -30.98 9.18
C VAL A 82 -4.96 -32.07 9.37
N ASP A 83 -4.63 -33.05 10.21
CA ASP A 83 -5.56 -34.11 10.60
C ASP A 83 -6.73 -33.56 11.46
N THR A 84 -7.81 -34.31 11.57
CA THR A 84 -8.98 -34.04 12.43
C THR A 84 -8.63 -33.80 13.91
N GLN A 85 -7.46 -34.25 14.36
CA GLN A 85 -6.90 -33.98 15.70
C GLN A 85 -5.97 -32.75 15.74
N ASN A 86 -6.02 -31.89 14.73
CA ASN A 86 -5.18 -30.69 14.57
C ASN A 86 -3.66 -30.96 14.53
N ARG A 87 -3.28 -32.18 14.12
CA ARG A 87 -1.88 -32.58 13.97
C ARG A 87 -1.38 -32.24 12.57
N ARG A 88 -0.27 -31.50 12.51
CA ARG A 88 0.37 -31.06 11.26
C ARG A 88 1.29 -32.17 10.73
N GLU A 89 0.93 -32.77 9.59
CA GLU A 89 1.79 -33.72 8.87
C GLU A 89 2.35 -33.09 7.59
N LYS A 90 3.68 -33.11 7.46
CA LYS A 90 4.39 -32.61 6.27
C LYS A 90 4.36 -33.68 5.18
N PHE A 91 3.72 -33.36 4.06
CA PHE A 91 3.52 -34.31 2.97
C PHE A 91 4.59 -34.20 1.88
N GLY A 92 5.10 -33.01 1.60
CA GLY A 92 6.12 -32.80 0.59
C GLY A 92 6.69 -31.39 0.63
N HIS A 93 7.84 -31.18 -0.02
CA HIS A 93 8.45 -29.86 -0.11
C HIS A 93 9.05 -29.59 -1.49
N VAL A 94 9.17 -28.32 -1.85
CA VAL A 94 9.79 -27.82 -3.08
C VAL A 94 10.86 -26.80 -2.70
N LEU A 95 12.00 -26.87 -3.37
CA LEU A 95 13.11 -25.92 -3.20
C LEU A 95 13.19 -25.04 -4.46
N LEU A 96 12.88 -23.76 -4.29
CA LEU A 96 12.92 -22.77 -5.37
C LEU A 96 14.25 -22.03 -5.34
N ASP A 97 14.95 -22.00 -6.48
CA ASP A 97 16.19 -21.23 -6.62
C ASP A 97 15.87 -19.76 -6.92
N LEU A 98 16.29 -18.87 -6.03
CA LEU A 98 16.15 -17.43 -6.19
C LEU A 98 16.96 -16.85 -7.35
N ARG A 99 18.00 -17.52 -7.84
CA ARG A 99 18.72 -17.08 -9.05
C ARG A 99 17.81 -17.07 -10.28
N SER A 100 16.89 -18.02 -10.34
CA SER A 100 15.90 -18.19 -11.40
C SER A 100 14.66 -17.29 -11.26
N ALA A 101 14.53 -16.58 -10.14
CA ALA A 101 13.41 -15.66 -9.91
C ALA A 101 13.45 -14.48 -10.87
N LEU A 102 12.32 -14.21 -11.53
CA LEU A 102 12.16 -13.12 -12.49
C LEU A 102 12.06 -11.79 -11.73
N ILE A 103 12.80 -10.78 -12.18
CA ILE A 103 12.70 -9.42 -11.63
C ILE A 103 11.65 -8.69 -12.45
N VAL A 104 10.49 -8.42 -11.84
CA VAL A 104 9.35 -7.77 -12.48
C VAL A 104 9.31 -6.30 -12.07
N LYS A 105 9.22 -5.39 -13.06
CA LYS A 105 9.23 -3.93 -12.84
C LYS A 105 7.83 -3.32 -12.87
N ASP A 106 6.99 -3.79 -13.79
CA ASP A 106 5.65 -3.28 -14.03
C ASP A 106 4.60 -4.36 -13.68
N PRO A 107 3.41 -4.00 -13.18
CA PRO A 107 2.36 -4.94 -12.79
C PRO A 107 1.80 -5.79 -13.95
N ASP A 108 2.06 -5.39 -15.20
CA ASP A 108 1.51 -5.99 -16.43
C ASP A 108 2.44 -7.00 -17.13
N ASP A 109 3.64 -7.24 -16.58
CA ASP A 109 4.57 -8.24 -17.11
C ASP A 109 4.02 -9.66 -16.90
N LYS A 110 3.96 -10.46 -17.97
CA LYS A 110 3.53 -11.86 -17.91
C LYS A 110 4.46 -12.67 -17.00
N VAL A 111 3.97 -12.96 -15.79
CA VAL A 111 4.66 -13.78 -14.82
C VAL A 111 4.63 -15.25 -15.26
N PRO A 112 5.78 -15.91 -15.51
CA PRO A 112 5.80 -17.30 -15.93
C PRO A 112 5.53 -18.21 -14.73
N PHE A 113 4.48 -19.01 -14.81
CA PHE A 113 4.18 -20.06 -13.85
C PHE A 113 4.81 -21.38 -14.30
N LYS A 114 5.28 -22.18 -13.35
CA LYS A 114 5.92 -23.48 -13.61
C LYS A 114 5.39 -24.54 -12.66
N TRP A 115 5.05 -25.69 -13.24
CA TRP A 115 4.74 -26.89 -12.46
C TRP A 115 6.00 -27.44 -11.80
N GLN A 116 5.94 -27.64 -10.49
CA GLN A 116 7.04 -28.19 -9.69
C GLN A 116 6.59 -29.40 -8.90
N LYS A 117 7.30 -30.50 -9.08
CA LYS A 117 7.06 -31.77 -8.36
C LYS A 117 7.44 -31.62 -6.90
N LEU A 118 6.54 -31.98 -5.99
CA LEU A 118 6.84 -32.07 -4.57
C LEU A 118 7.84 -33.20 -4.33
N ILE A 119 8.87 -32.89 -3.53
CA ILE A 119 9.94 -33.81 -3.14
C ILE A 119 9.58 -34.42 -1.77
N ALA A 120 10.03 -35.66 -1.55
CA ALA A 120 9.85 -36.43 -0.31
C ALA A 120 8.39 -36.78 0.04
N VAL A 121 7.58 -37.04 -0.99
CA VAL A 121 6.19 -37.47 -0.82
C VAL A 121 6.12 -38.85 -0.17
N ARG A 122 5.47 -38.93 1.00
CA ARG A 122 5.30 -40.18 1.76
C ARG A 122 4.20 -41.04 1.14
N ASN A 123 4.36 -41.55 -0.07
CA ASN A 123 3.39 -42.48 -0.64
C ASN A 123 4.06 -43.64 -1.39
N LYS A 124 4.09 -44.81 -0.75
CA LYS A 124 4.72 -46.04 -1.28
C LYS A 124 3.76 -46.92 -2.09
N LYS A 125 2.51 -46.50 -2.29
CA LYS A 125 1.44 -47.39 -2.81
C LYS A 125 0.81 -46.98 -4.15
N ARG A 126 1.06 -45.78 -4.67
CA ARG A 126 0.58 -45.35 -6.00
C ARG A 126 1.57 -44.37 -6.63
N ASN A 127 1.76 -44.47 -7.95
CA ASN A 127 2.61 -43.59 -8.78
C ASN A 127 2.08 -42.14 -8.88
N CYS A 128 1.57 -41.55 -7.79
CA CYS A 128 1.09 -40.16 -7.79
C CYS A 128 2.22 -39.24 -7.33
N PHE A 129 2.69 -38.41 -8.26
CA PHE A 129 3.69 -37.37 -8.04
C PHE A 129 2.94 -36.04 -7.95
N PRO A 130 2.62 -35.55 -6.75
CA PRO A 130 1.93 -34.27 -6.61
C PRO A 130 2.82 -33.12 -7.10
N GLU A 131 2.20 -32.21 -7.84
CA GLU A 131 2.84 -31.03 -8.44
C GLU A 131 2.15 -29.75 -7.96
N LEU A 132 2.92 -28.66 -7.86
CA LEU A 132 2.41 -27.33 -7.53
C LEU A 132 2.66 -26.37 -8.69
N TYR A 133 1.67 -25.56 -9.02
CA TYR A 133 1.77 -24.49 -10.00
C TYR A 133 2.17 -23.18 -9.30
N LEU A 134 3.45 -22.84 -9.43
CA LEU A 134 4.11 -21.79 -8.66
C LEU A 134 4.76 -20.76 -9.59
N SER A 135 4.80 -19.51 -9.14
CA SER A 135 5.70 -18.50 -9.72
C SER A 135 6.44 -17.72 -8.66
N LEU A 136 7.73 -17.49 -8.90
CA LEU A 136 8.62 -16.75 -8.01
C LEU A 136 9.09 -15.48 -8.70
N THR A 137 8.68 -14.34 -8.18
CA THR A 137 9.01 -13.01 -8.71
C THR A 137 9.66 -12.13 -7.65
N ILE A 138 10.52 -11.22 -8.09
CA ILE A 138 11.11 -10.18 -7.25
C ILE A 138 10.57 -8.85 -7.78
N ARG A 139 9.82 -8.14 -6.95
CA ARG A 139 9.24 -6.84 -7.27
C ARG A 139 9.96 -5.76 -6.47
N ASN A 140 9.98 -4.53 -6.99
CA ASN A 140 10.32 -3.40 -6.12
C ASN A 140 9.27 -3.32 -5.00
N GLN A 141 9.68 -2.85 -3.83
CA GLN A 141 8.71 -2.26 -2.90
C GLN A 141 8.13 -1.03 -3.60
N ILE A 142 7.06 -1.26 -4.36
CA ILE A 142 6.06 -0.25 -4.56
C ILE A 142 5.48 -0.15 -3.15
N GLU A 143 5.74 0.96 -2.44
CA GLU A 143 4.77 1.42 -1.45
C GLU A 143 3.44 1.23 -2.14
N VAL A 144 2.61 0.31 -1.64
CA VAL A 144 1.34 -0.01 -2.29
C VAL A 144 0.54 1.29 -2.29
N ALA A 145 0.74 2.06 -3.37
CA ALA A 145 -0.14 3.08 -3.85
C ALA A 145 -1.42 2.30 -4.07
N CYS A 146 -2.29 2.45 -3.10
CA CYS A 146 -3.58 1.83 -3.03
C CYS A 146 -4.49 2.51 -4.05
N GLN A 147 -4.13 2.40 -5.34
CA GLN A 147 -4.82 3.12 -6.40
C GLN A 147 -5.34 2.18 -7.50
N GLU A 148 -4.65 1.12 -7.90
CA GLU A 148 -5.05 0.50 -9.18
C GLU A 148 -6.09 -0.64 -9.13
N SER A 149 -6.55 -1.11 -7.95
CA SER A 149 -7.56 -2.19 -7.88
C SER A 149 -8.90 -1.82 -7.24
N LEU A 150 -9.05 -0.63 -6.67
CA LEU A 150 -10.33 -0.14 -6.14
C LEU A 150 -11.01 0.91 -7.01
N GLU A 151 -10.29 1.49 -7.99
CA GLU A 151 -10.88 2.38 -9.00
C GLU A 151 -11.98 1.69 -9.84
N GLN A 152 -11.99 0.35 -9.88
CA GLN A 152 -13.05 -0.42 -10.54
C GLN A 152 -14.32 -0.63 -9.70
N ILE A 153 -14.31 -0.35 -8.40
CA ILE A 153 -15.52 -0.50 -7.55
C ILE A 153 -16.28 0.83 -7.42
N TRP A 154 -15.61 1.97 -7.59
CA TRP A 154 -16.23 3.30 -7.56
C TRP A 154 -15.94 4.06 -8.84
N GLU A 155 -16.61 3.68 -9.92
CA GLU A 155 -16.75 4.55 -11.08
C GLU A 155 -17.31 5.91 -10.61
N ALA A 156 -16.72 7.00 -11.09
CA ALA A 156 -17.32 8.31 -10.93
C ALA A 156 -18.57 8.34 -11.80
N GLU A 157 -19.76 8.21 -11.18
CA GLU A 157 -21.00 8.46 -11.91
C GLU A 157 -20.93 9.89 -12.47
N PRO A 158 -21.16 10.07 -13.79
CA PRO A 158 -21.19 11.40 -14.37
C PRO A 158 -22.28 12.22 -13.69
N ARG A 159 -21.91 13.42 -13.20
CA ARG A 159 -22.85 14.36 -12.58
C ARG A 159 -24.04 14.59 -13.52
N SER A 160 -25.24 14.58 -12.95
CA SER A 160 -26.50 14.79 -13.67
C SER A 160 -26.46 16.10 -14.47
N GLU A 161 -26.93 16.09 -15.72
CA GLU A 161 -27.10 17.29 -16.52
C GLU A 161 -28.04 18.27 -15.78
N GLY A 162 -27.47 19.31 -15.15
CA GLY A 162 -28.20 20.30 -14.34
C GLY A 162 -27.55 20.65 -13.00
N ALA A 163 -26.58 19.87 -12.52
CA ALA A 163 -25.89 20.14 -11.25
C ALA A 163 -24.97 21.39 -11.33
N ILE A 164 -24.83 22.09 -10.20
CA ILE A 164 -23.95 23.27 -10.09
C ILE A 164 -22.51 22.88 -10.46
N PRO A 165 -21.84 23.64 -11.35
CA PRO A 165 -20.51 23.28 -11.83
C PRO A 165 -19.47 23.38 -10.71
N ILE A 166 -18.57 22.39 -10.67
CA ILE A 166 -17.44 22.37 -9.75
C ILE A 166 -16.13 22.36 -10.54
N LYS A 167 -15.21 23.24 -10.18
CA LYS A 167 -13.87 23.34 -10.77
C LYS A 167 -12.82 23.17 -9.67
N TYR A 168 -11.92 22.21 -9.87
CA TYR A 168 -10.76 22.02 -9.01
C TYR A 168 -9.66 22.99 -9.46
N LEU A 169 -9.20 23.84 -8.55
CA LEU A 169 -8.13 24.80 -8.82
C LEU A 169 -6.78 24.22 -8.40
N GLU A 170 -5.71 24.65 -9.06
CA GLU A 170 -4.34 24.16 -8.84
C GLU A 170 -3.77 24.52 -7.45
N ASP A 171 -4.38 25.49 -6.77
CA ASP A 171 -4.05 25.95 -5.42
C ASP A 171 -4.74 25.14 -4.30
N GLY A 172 -5.49 24.10 -4.66
CA GLY A 172 -6.18 23.20 -3.72
C GLY A 172 -7.57 23.68 -3.28
N TYR A 173 -8.12 24.72 -3.91
CA TYR A 173 -9.49 25.16 -3.70
C TYR A 173 -10.46 24.48 -4.67
N ILE A 174 -11.70 24.28 -4.21
CA ILE A 174 -12.79 23.79 -5.05
C ILE A 174 -13.76 24.95 -5.29
N ALA A 175 -13.79 25.46 -6.52
CA ALA A 175 -14.74 26.50 -6.91
C ALA A 175 -16.11 25.86 -7.22
N VAL A 176 -17.16 26.37 -6.58
CA VAL A 176 -18.54 25.90 -6.73
C VAL A 176 -19.38 27.03 -7.31
N GLY A 177 -19.90 26.85 -8.53
CA GLY A 177 -20.67 27.88 -9.26
C GLY A 177 -19.84 28.69 -10.27
N ASP A 178 -20.38 29.83 -10.72
CA ASP A 178 -19.72 30.70 -11.71
C ASP A 178 -18.56 31.48 -11.08
N GLU A 179 -17.36 31.29 -11.62
CA GLU A 179 -16.08 31.88 -11.19
C GLU A 179 -16.11 33.42 -11.17
N ARG A 180 -17.05 34.06 -11.87
CA ARG A 180 -17.20 35.53 -11.89
C ARG A 180 -17.99 36.11 -10.72
N LEU A 181 -18.82 35.30 -10.05
CA LEU A 181 -19.71 35.71 -8.96
C LEU A 181 -19.30 35.12 -7.61
N CYS A 182 -18.42 34.12 -7.63
CA CYS A 182 -18.01 33.29 -6.49
C CYS A 182 -16.59 33.63 -6.03
N SER A 183 -16.42 34.64 -5.17
CA SER A 183 -15.10 35.08 -4.68
C SER A 183 -14.90 34.92 -3.17
N GLU A 184 -15.82 34.29 -2.45
CA GLU A 184 -15.72 34.13 -1.00
C GLU A 184 -15.14 32.77 -0.62
N ASP A 185 -14.27 32.76 0.40
CA ASP A 185 -13.56 31.58 0.89
C ASP A 185 -14.30 30.92 2.06
N TYR A 186 -14.59 29.63 1.90
CA TYR A 186 -15.27 28.79 2.86
C TYR A 186 -14.45 27.54 3.18
N SER A 187 -14.35 27.19 4.46
CA SER A 187 -13.82 25.91 4.91
C SER A 187 -14.97 24.99 5.36
N LEU A 188 -15.21 23.92 4.62
CA LEU A 188 -16.07 22.82 5.05
C LEU A 188 -15.27 21.86 5.93
N ASN A 189 -15.71 21.68 7.18
CA ASN A 189 -15.06 20.83 8.15
C ASN A 189 -15.96 19.63 8.44
N ILE A 190 -15.42 18.41 8.28
CA ILE A 190 -16.11 17.15 8.55
C ILE A 190 -15.28 16.41 9.60
N LEU A 191 -15.87 16.20 10.78
CA LEU A 191 -15.24 15.52 11.91
C LEU A 191 -15.92 14.17 12.14
N ILE A 192 -15.12 13.10 12.07
CA ILE A 192 -15.58 11.75 12.38
C ILE A 192 -15.43 11.53 13.88
N LYS A 193 -16.55 11.48 14.62
CA LYS A 193 -16.51 11.32 16.08
C LYS A 193 -16.29 9.89 16.47
N SER A 194 -17.25 9.03 16.13
CA SER A 194 -17.19 7.63 16.53
C SER A 194 -18.02 6.73 15.63
N ALA A 195 -17.62 5.47 15.51
CA ALA A 195 -18.44 4.42 14.93
C ALA A 195 -18.71 3.31 15.96
N THR A 196 -19.89 2.71 15.90
CA THR A 196 -20.32 1.64 16.81
C THR A 196 -20.87 0.45 16.02
N SER A 197 -20.66 -0.76 16.55
CA SER A 197 -21.20 -2.02 15.99
C SER A 197 -20.77 -2.29 14.55
N LEU A 198 -19.51 -2.00 14.23
CA LEU A 198 -18.89 -2.28 12.93
C LEU A 198 -18.61 -3.77 12.73
N ASP A 199 -18.60 -4.54 13.81
CA ASP A 199 -18.54 -6.01 13.81
C ASP A 199 -19.67 -6.66 13.00
N LEU A 200 -20.84 -6.02 12.92
CA LEU A 200 -21.99 -6.49 12.14
C LEU A 200 -21.75 -6.44 10.62
N LEU A 201 -20.73 -5.73 10.15
CA LEU A 201 -20.35 -5.65 8.74
C LEU A 201 -19.33 -6.72 8.35
N LEU A 202 -18.80 -7.48 9.31
CA LEU A 202 -17.81 -8.53 9.05
C LEU A 202 -18.51 -9.84 8.60
N PRO A 203 -18.04 -10.47 7.52
CA PRO A 203 -18.31 -11.89 7.26
C PRO A 203 -17.81 -12.75 8.43
N GLU A 204 -18.52 -13.83 8.80
CA GLU A 204 -18.18 -14.73 9.92
C GLU A 204 -16.73 -15.25 9.89
N VAL A 205 -16.10 -15.30 8.71
CA VAL A 205 -14.72 -15.75 8.49
C VAL A 205 -13.68 -14.71 8.97
N LEU A 206 -13.99 -13.41 8.90
CA LEU A 206 -13.06 -12.33 9.29
C LEU A 206 -13.10 -12.02 10.79
N VAL A 207 -14.14 -12.47 11.50
CA VAL A 207 -14.31 -12.24 12.96
C VAL A 207 -13.22 -12.94 13.78
N PHE A 208 -12.62 -14.01 13.25
CA PHE A 208 -11.63 -14.83 13.96
C PHE A 208 -10.16 -14.54 13.57
N GLN A 209 -9.91 -13.56 12.70
CA GLN A 209 -8.56 -13.20 12.28
C GLN A 209 -8.00 -12.03 13.13
N SER A 210 -6.93 -12.30 13.88
CA SER A 210 -6.36 -11.39 14.88
C SER A 210 -5.47 -10.27 14.32
N ASN A 211 -5.45 -10.04 13.00
CA ASN A 211 -4.53 -9.09 12.38
C ASN A 211 -5.14 -8.25 11.24
N ASN A 212 -6.44 -7.98 11.31
CA ASN A 212 -7.13 -7.19 10.30
C ASN A 212 -6.87 -5.68 10.48
N LYS A 213 -6.47 -5.01 9.39
CA LYS A 213 -6.31 -3.56 9.34
C LYS A 213 -7.53 -2.94 8.66
N TYR A 214 -8.25 -2.12 9.41
CA TYR A 214 -9.45 -1.43 8.96
C TYR A 214 -9.13 0.01 8.57
N CYS A 215 -9.80 0.51 7.53
CA CYS A 215 -9.77 1.93 7.16
C CYS A 215 -11.14 2.41 6.72
N MET A 216 -11.42 3.68 7.00
CA MET A 216 -12.59 4.38 6.51
C MET A 216 -12.20 5.21 5.29
N SER A 217 -13.00 5.13 4.24
CA SER A 217 -12.84 5.90 3.00
C SER A 217 -14.05 6.82 2.85
N ILE A 218 -13.82 8.08 2.52
CA ILE A 218 -14.86 9.09 2.38
C ILE A 218 -14.72 9.72 1.01
N LYS A 219 -15.78 9.71 0.21
CA LYS A 219 -15.81 10.35 -1.11
C LYS A 219 -16.59 11.64 -1.02
N ILE A 220 -15.89 12.78 -0.93
CA ILE A 220 -16.49 14.12 -0.88
C ILE A 220 -16.18 14.84 -2.19
N PHE A 221 -17.20 15.33 -2.89
CA PHE A 221 -17.08 16.06 -4.17
C PHE A 221 -16.17 15.33 -5.17
N GLY A 222 -16.28 14.01 -5.28
CA GLY A 222 -15.45 13.20 -6.20
C GLY A 222 -14.01 12.93 -5.73
N ILE A 223 -13.59 13.45 -4.58
CA ILE A 223 -12.26 13.20 -4.00
C ILE A 223 -12.36 12.09 -2.95
N PRO A 224 -11.72 10.92 -3.15
CA PRO A 224 -11.63 9.88 -2.13
C PRO A 224 -10.56 10.22 -1.09
N ILE A 225 -10.96 10.34 0.17
CA ILE A 225 -10.11 10.60 1.33
C ILE A 225 -10.11 9.35 2.21
N ARG A 226 -8.95 8.91 2.69
CA ARG A 226 -8.82 7.72 3.55
C ARG A 226 -8.32 8.11 4.94
N THR A 227 -8.94 7.56 5.96
CA THR A 227 -8.54 7.72 7.36
C THR A 227 -7.34 6.85 7.71
N LYS A 228 -6.75 7.07 8.89
CA LYS A 228 -5.66 6.22 9.39
C LYS A 228 -6.15 4.77 9.55
N GLN A 229 -5.26 3.83 9.25
CA GLN A 229 -5.54 2.41 9.46
C GLN A 229 -5.52 2.09 10.96
N PHE A 230 -6.44 1.24 11.41
CA PHE A 230 -6.50 0.80 12.79
C PHE A 230 -6.80 -0.71 12.87
N SER A 231 -6.33 -1.36 13.93
CA SER A 231 -6.47 -2.81 14.16
C SER A 231 -7.18 -3.12 15.49
N LYS A 232 -8.10 -2.23 15.92
CA LYS A 232 -8.84 -2.36 17.18
C LYS A 232 -10.04 -3.31 17.04
N ASP A 233 -10.42 -3.92 18.16
CA ASP A 233 -11.62 -4.76 18.26
C ASP A 233 -12.89 -3.95 17.89
N LEU A 234 -13.60 -4.42 16.86
CA LEU A 234 -14.77 -3.73 16.28
C LEU A 234 -16.06 -3.87 17.12
N HIS A 235 -15.98 -4.57 18.24
CA HIS A 235 -17.10 -4.83 19.15
C HIS A 235 -17.45 -3.63 20.04
N ASP A 236 -16.53 -2.67 20.22
CA ASP A 236 -16.72 -1.49 21.05
C ASP A 236 -16.85 -0.20 20.22
N LYS A 237 -17.25 0.91 20.88
CA LYS A 237 -17.30 2.24 20.28
C LYS A 237 -15.90 2.70 19.90
N ILE A 238 -15.66 2.87 18.61
CA ILE A 238 -14.39 3.35 18.07
C ILE A 238 -14.48 4.86 17.91
N VAL A 239 -13.60 5.59 18.59
CA VAL A 239 -13.47 7.05 18.47
C VAL A 239 -12.40 7.35 17.42
N PHE A 240 -12.74 8.17 16.43
CA PHE A 240 -11.86 8.51 15.31
C PHE A 240 -11.22 9.89 15.48
N GLU A 241 -11.96 10.89 15.98
CA GLU A 241 -11.51 12.28 16.14
C GLU A 241 -10.73 12.85 14.93
N GLU A 242 -10.99 12.32 13.73
CA GLU A 242 -10.34 12.74 12.51
C GLU A 242 -11.10 13.88 11.86
N LYS A 243 -10.41 14.99 11.59
CA LYS A 243 -10.96 16.20 10.98
C LYS A 243 -10.50 16.34 9.54
N ILE A 244 -11.45 16.36 8.62
CA ILE A 244 -11.26 16.62 7.19
C ILE A 244 -11.67 18.07 6.91
N VAL A 245 -10.80 18.82 6.23
CA VAL A 245 -11.06 20.22 5.85
C VAL A 245 -11.00 20.35 4.34
N VAL A 246 -12.09 20.81 3.74
CA VAL A 246 -12.19 21.10 2.31
C VAL A 246 -12.37 22.59 2.13
N ARG A 247 -11.52 23.22 1.29
CA ARG A 247 -11.62 24.64 0.98
C ARG A 247 -12.46 24.86 -0.26
N LEU A 248 -13.46 25.72 -0.15
CA LEU A 248 -14.47 26.00 -1.16
C LEU A 248 -14.43 27.50 -1.51
N LEU A 249 -14.49 27.80 -2.80
CA LEU A 249 -14.69 29.18 -3.29
C LEU A 249 -16.08 29.27 -3.89
N SER A 250 -16.97 30.03 -3.25
CA SER A 250 -18.36 30.14 -3.68
C SER A 250 -19.06 31.32 -3.00
N ASN A 251 -20.38 31.39 -3.13
CA ASN A 251 -21.26 32.32 -2.42
C ASN A 251 -22.20 31.50 -1.52
N VAL A 252 -22.63 32.05 -0.38
CA VAL A 252 -23.57 31.40 0.56
C VAL A 252 -24.81 30.85 -0.15
N ASP A 253 -25.44 31.65 -1.03
CA ASP A 253 -26.71 31.25 -1.68
C ASP A 253 -26.51 30.04 -2.61
N ILE A 254 -25.38 30.02 -3.33
CA ILE A 254 -25.02 28.92 -4.25
C ILE A 254 -24.58 27.69 -3.46
N LEU A 255 -23.84 27.87 -2.37
CA LEU A 255 -23.44 26.76 -1.49
C LEU A 255 -24.65 26.12 -0.83
N GLN A 256 -25.64 26.89 -0.38
CA GLN A 256 -26.86 26.35 0.19
C GLN A 256 -27.61 25.47 -0.81
N GLN A 257 -27.76 25.93 -2.06
CA GLN A 257 -28.36 25.13 -3.13
C GLN A 257 -27.51 23.89 -3.46
N PHE A 258 -26.19 24.04 -3.48
CA PHE A 258 -25.26 22.94 -3.72
C PHE A 258 -25.32 21.85 -2.64
N PHE A 259 -25.36 22.23 -1.36
CA PHE A 259 -25.48 21.29 -0.24
C PHE A 259 -26.86 20.63 -0.17
N ALA A 260 -27.91 21.27 -0.69
CA ALA A 260 -29.24 20.67 -0.78
C ALA A 260 -29.30 19.53 -1.83
N GLU A 261 -28.51 19.62 -2.90
CA GLU A 261 -28.47 18.63 -3.98
C GLU A 261 -27.40 17.55 -3.76
N GLU A 262 -26.24 17.93 -3.22
CA GLU A 262 -25.08 17.03 -3.11
C GLU A 262 -25.19 16.08 -1.90
N LYS A 263 -24.70 14.85 -2.08
CA LYS A 263 -24.52 13.84 -1.03
C LYS A 263 -23.11 13.28 -1.11
N PHE A 264 -22.61 12.76 0.01
CA PHE A 264 -21.30 12.13 0.05
C PHE A 264 -21.38 10.73 0.64
N GLU A 265 -20.42 9.88 0.31
CA GLU A 265 -20.41 8.49 0.73
C GLU A 265 -19.23 8.22 1.67
N VAL A 266 -19.49 7.41 2.69
CA VAL A 266 -18.48 6.91 3.62
C VAL A 266 -18.47 5.39 3.56
N GLY A 267 -17.37 4.83 3.06
CA GLY A 267 -17.07 3.41 3.03
C GLY A 267 -16.28 2.97 4.27
N PHE A 268 -16.62 1.80 4.79
CA PHE A 268 -15.84 1.07 5.77
C PHE A 268 -15.21 -0.14 5.08
N SER A 269 -13.88 -0.26 5.16
CA SER A 269 -13.12 -1.28 4.44
C SER A 269 -12.10 -1.99 5.32
N CYS A 270 -11.86 -3.27 5.02
CA CYS A 270 -10.82 -4.09 5.63
C CYS A 270 -9.84 -4.50 4.54
N GLY A 271 -8.61 -3.98 4.57
CA GLY A 271 -7.64 -4.18 3.49
C GLY A 271 -8.16 -3.68 2.13
N GLN A 272 -8.55 -4.61 1.26
CA GLN A 272 -9.09 -4.35 -0.09
C GLN A 272 -10.62 -4.52 -0.16
N ASP A 273 -11.25 -5.09 0.87
CA ASP A 273 -12.67 -5.41 0.85
C ASP A 273 -13.49 -4.27 1.45
N LEU A 274 -14.46 -3.77 0.68
CA LEU A 274 -15.46 -2.83 1.16
C LEU A 274 -16.53 -3.62 1.93
N LEU A 275 -16.66 -3.33 3.22
CA LEU A 275 -17.56 -4.05 4.13
C LEU A 275 -18.90 -3.34 4.29
N GLY A 276 -18.90 -2.01 4.22
CA GLY A 276 -20.12 -1.21 4.32
C GLY A 276 -20.00 0.16 3.71
N VAL A 277 -21.12 0.72 3.24
CA VAL A 277 -21.23 2.07 2.69
C VAL A 277 -22.38 2.79 3.40
N THR A 278 -22.16 4.06 3.72
CA THR A 278 -23.22 4.96 4.19
C THR A 278 -23.24 6.23 3.35
N THR A 279 -24.42 6.63 2.89
CA THR A 279 -24.61 7.89 2.15
C THR A 279 -25.12 8.93 3.13
N VAL A 280 -24.43 10.07 3.18
CA VAL A 280 -24.69 11.18 4.09
C VAL A 280 -25.07 12.41 3.26
N SER A 281 -26.20 13.04 3.61
CA SER A 281 -26.66 14.29 3.00
C SER A 281 -26.20 15.48 3.83
N PHE A 282 -25.98 16.62 3.18
CA PHE A 282 -25.69 17.90 3.85
C PHE A 282 -26.96 18.66 4.29
N ASP A 283 -28.10 17.98 4.25
CA ASP A 283 -29.42 18.52 4.58
C ASP A 283 -29.44 19.09 6.01
N GLY A 284 -29.62 20.41 6.14
CA GLY A 284 -29.53 21.14 7.41
C GLY A 284 -28.30 22.04 7.57
N LEU A 285 -27.33 22.04 6.65
CA LEU A 285 -26.18 22.95 6.64
C LEU A 285 -26.55 24.32 6.02
N ILE A 286 -27.60 24.97 6.52
CA ILE A 286 -28.17 26.19 5.92
C ILE A 286 -27.42 27.45 6.39
N ASN A 287 -26.92 27.47 7.63
CA ASN A 287 -26.27 28.64 8.21
C ASN A 287 -24.75 28.46 8.37
N THR A 288 -23.99 29.47 7.97
CA THR A 288 -22.56 29.62 8.29
C THR A 288 -22.38 29.62 9.82
N ASN A 289 -21.50 28.74 10.31
CA ASN A 289 -21.19 28.49 11.74
C ASN A 289 -22.15 27.58 12.53
N GLU A 290 -23.19 26.99 11.93
CA GLU A 290 -23.96 25.93 12.61
C GLU A 290 -23.28 24.56 12.48
N LYS A 291 -23.27 23.81 13.58
CA LYS A 291 -22.70 22.46 13.66
C LYS A 291 -23.78 21.44 13.42
N LEU A 292 -23.75 20.78 12.26
CA LEU A 292 -24.62 19.67 11.95
C LEU A 292 -24.07 18.40 12.62
N LEU A 293 -24.78 17.92 13.65
CA LEU A 293 -24.45 16.69 14.36
C LEU A 293 -25.27 15.52 13.78
N LEU A 294 -24.63 14.67 12.99
CA LEU A 294 -25.23 13.47 12.41
C LEU A 294 -24.80 12.24 13.23
N ASN A 295 -25.54 11.95 14.29
CA ASN A 295 -25.23 10.84 15.21
C ASN A 295 -25.83 9.48 14.79
N THR A 296 -26.53 9.41 13.64
CA THR A 296 -27.34 8.24 13.25
C THR A 296 -27.15 7.84 11.78
N CYS A 297 -25.92 7.89 11.25
CA CYS A 297 -25.65 7.41 9.89
C CYS A 297 -25.44 5.89 9.90
N TYR A 298 -26.33 5.11 9.29
CA TYR A 298 -26.24 3.65 9.30
C TYR A 298 -25.44 3.10 8.12
N PHE A 299 -24.50 2.18 8.37
CA PHE A 299 -23.82 1.48 7.29
C PHE A 299 -24.73 0.42 6.64
N ARG A 300 -24.64 0.30 5.32
CA ARG A 300 -25.33 -0.69 4.49
C ARG A 300 -24.30 -1.58 3.82
N PHE A 301 -24.65 -2.84 3.54
CA PHE A 301 -23.76 -3.69 2.74
C PHE A 301 -23.63 -3.15 1.31
N PRO A 302 -22.45 -3.28 0.65
CA PRO A 302 -22.23 -2.92 -0.74
C PRO A 302 -22.88 -3.96 -1.67
N SER A 303 -24.22 -3.96 -1.68
CA SER A 303 -25.06 -4.80 -2.52
C SER A 303 -26.11 -3.91 -3.19
N PRO A 304 -26.63 -4.29 -4.37
CA PRO A 304 -27.59 -3.48 -5.12
C PRO A 304 -28.90 -3.18 -4.36
N ASN A 305 -29.18 -3.89 -3.27
CA ASN A 305 -30.37 -3.70 -2.43
C ASN A 305 -30.10 -2.97 -1.09
N GLY A 306 -28.86 -2.57 -0.80
CA GLY A 306 -28.51 -1.67 0.31
C GLY A 306 -29.09 -2.05 1.68
N ILE A 307 -28.95 -3.30 2.11
CA ILE A 307 -29.51 -3.78 3.39
C ILE A 307 -28.65 -3.29 4.56
N VAL A 308 -29.28 -2.72 5.60
CA VAL A 308 -28.64 -2.41 6.88
C VAL A 308 -28.58 -3.69 7.72
N PRO A 309 -27.41 -4.24 8.08
CA PRO A 309 -27.34 -5.39 8.97
C PRO A 309 -27.93 -5.03 10.33
N VAL A 310 -28.76 -5.94 10.85
CA VAL A 310 -29.32 -5.85 12.19
C VAL A 310 -28.82 -7.07 12.96
N GLY A 311 -28.05 -6.83 14.02
CA GLY A 311 -27.59 -7.90 14.91
C GLY A 311 -28.74 -8.56 15.68
N LYS A 312 -28.47 -9.71 16.30
CA LYS A 312 -29.47 -10.47 17.09
C LYS A 312 -30.09 -9.65 18.23
N ASP A 313 -29.37 -8.63 18.70
CA ASP A 313 -29.79 -7.70 19.76
C ASP A 313 -30.49 -6.42 19.24
N GLY A 314 -30.79 -6.33 17.93
CA GLY A 314 -31.37 -5.14 17.32
C GLY A 314 -30.38 -3.99 17.04
N ARG A 315 -29.08 -4.20 17.35
CA ARG A 315 -28.01 -3.22 17.07
C ARG A 315 -27.76 -3.10 15.57
N LYS A 316 -27.40 -1.89 15.13
CA LYS A 316 -27.06 -1.55 13.75
C LYS A 316 -25.70 -0.86 13.72
N PRO A 317 -24.90 -1.01 12.66
CA PRO A 317 -23.65 -0.27 12.52
C PRO A 317 -23.96 1.23 12.33
N VAL A 318 -23.47 2.07 13.23
CA VAL A 318 -23.73 3.52 13.24
C VAL A 318 -22.43 4.29 13.16
N LEU A 319 -22.43 5.35 12.36
CA LEU A 319 -21.39 6.37 12.26
C LEU A 319 -21.92 7.70 12.81
N ALA A 320 -21.15 8.34 13.67
CA ALA A 320 -21.39 9.68 14.18
C ALA A 320 -20.42 10.68 13.53
N LEU A 321 -20.98 11.67 12.85
CA LEU A 321 -20.27 12.73 12.13
C LEU A 321 -20.70 14.11 12.67
N GLU A 322 -19.77 15.06 12.68
CA GLU A 322 -20.04 16.48 12.90
C GLU A 322 -19.56 17.26 11.67
N ILE A 323 -20.46 18.02 11.03
CA ILE A 323 -20.17 18.79 9.82
C ILE A 323 -20.44 20.26 10.12
N PHE A 324 -19.52 21.16 9.76
CA PHE A 324 -19.73 22.59 9.92
C PHE A 324 -19.01 23.39 8.83
N LEU A 325 -19.65 24.46 8.37
CA LEU A 325 -19.12 25.39 7.38
C LEU A 325 -18.62 26.66 8.07
N VAL A 326 -17.37 27.04 7.82
CA VAL A 326 -16.75 28.26 8.35
C VAL A 326 -16.42 29.18 7.19
N GLN A 327 -16.86 30.44 7.26
CA GLN A 327 -16.39 31.46 6.31
C GLN A 327 -15.01 31.95 6.76
N ASN A 328 -14.00 31.79 5.91
CA ASN A 328 -12.68 32.33 6.17
C ASN A 328 -12.72 33.82 5.82
N ARG A 329 -12.69 34.72 6.82
CA ARG A 329 -12.56 36.16 6.56
C ARG A 329 -11.15 36.50 6.06
N ARG A 330 -10.92 36.26 4.77
CA ARG A 330 -9.91 36.95 3.96
C ARG A 330 -10.64 37.52 2.75
N SER A 331 -11.01 38.78 2.84
CA SER A 331 -11.44 39.52 1.66
C SER A 331 -10.26 39.54 0.67
N ILE A 332 -10.33 38.73 -0.38
CA ILE A 332 -9.54 38.99 -1.59
C ILE A 332 -10.30 40.10 -2.32
N SER A 333 -10.20 41.32 -1.81
CA SER A 333 -10.69 42.51 -2.50
C SER A 333 -9.54 43.09 -3.32
N ALA A 334 -9.53 42.69 -4.58
CA ALA A 334 -9.27 43.56 -5.72
C ALA A 334 -8.14 44.60 -5.58
N LEU A 335 -6.94 44.23 -6.03
CA LEU A 335 -6.23 45.13 -6.93
C LEU A 335 -7.15 45.36 -8.15
N ILE A 336 -7.32 46.62 -8.55
CA ILE A 336 -8.12 47.14 -9.68
C ILE A 336 -9.56 47.52 -9.26
N VAL A 337 -9.73 48.77 -8.80
CA VAL A 337 -10.41 49.87 -9.51
C VAL A 337 -10.27 51.11 -8.60
N GLY A 338 -9.60 52.14 -9.12
CA GLY A 338 -9.58 53.46 -8.49
C GLY A 338 -10.91 54.20 -8.68
N VAL A 339 -10.95 55.39 -8.08
CA VAL A 339 -11.95 56.47 -8.23
C VAL A 339 -12.97 56.57 -7.07
N SER A 340 -12.60 57.48 -6.17
CA SER A 340 -13.39 58.62 -5.65
C SER A 340 -14.71 58.39 -4.93
N THR A 341 -14.71 58.77 -3.65
CA THR A 341 -15.89 59.33 -2.99
C THR A 341 -15.52 60.64 -2.31
N SER A 342 -16.04 61.72 -2.89
CA SER A 342 -16.19 63.07 -2.35
C SER A 342 -17.04 63.08 -1.09
N ALA A 343 -16.59 63.81 -0.06
CA ALA A 343 -17.41 64.20 1.08
C ALA A 343 -17.51 65.73 1.12
N GLU A 344 -18.75 66.20 1.07
CA GLU A 344 -19.19 67.59 1.12
C GLU A 344 -19.23 68.16 2.56
N ASN A 345 -19.11 69.49 2.62
CA ASN A 345 -19.76 70.46 3.53
C ASN A 345 -19.38 70.53 5.03
N VAL A 346 -18.89 71.72 5.44
CA VAL A 346 -19.51 72.56 6.49
C VAL A 346 -19.23 74.05 6.19
N GLU A 347 -20.28 74.85 6.08
CA GLU A 347 -20.30 76.33 6.07
C GLU A 347 -19.84 76.92 7.42
N ASN A 348 -19.17 78.07 7.41
CA ASN A 348 -19.79 79.29 7.97
C ASN A 348 -18.94 80.56 7.79
N ASP A 349 -19.72 81.61 7.53
CA ASP A 349 -19.39 83.01 7.29
C ASP A 349 -19.01 83.77 8.58
N VAL A 350 -18.34 84.92 8.44
CA VAL A 350 -18.52 86.23 9.14
C VAL A 350 -17.19 87.03 9.26
N SER A 351 -17.03 87.97 8.32
CA SER A 351 -16.71 89.41 8.45
C SER A 351 -15.65 89.99 9.43
N LYS A 352 -14.74 90.77 8.81
CA LYS A 352 -14.26 92.15 9.12
C LYS A 352 -13.21 92.43 10.22
N ALA A 353 -11.98 92.64 9.74
CA ALA A 353 -11.10 93.84 9.86
C ALA A 353 -10.94 94.58 11.20
N SER A 354 -9.75 94.49 11.81
CA SER A 354 -8.75 95.58 11.95
C SER A 354 -7.72 95.23 13.05
N GLY A 355 -6.42 95.12 12.73
CA GLY A 355 -5.41 94.90 13.79
C GLY A 355 -3.98 94.53 13.38
N ASP A 356 -3.46 95.02 12.25
CA ASP A 356 -2.25 94.50 11.56
C ASP A 356 -0.88 94.66 12.28
N HIS A 357 -0.82 94.89 13.60
CA HIS A 357 0.46 94.85 14.33
C HIS A 357 0.45 94.07 15.66
N GLU A 358 -0.72 93.84 16.26
CA GLU A 358 -0.87 92.89 17.37
C GLU A 358 -1.21 91.48 16.86
N GLU A 359 -1.96 91.35 15.75
CA GLU A 359 -2.26 90.05 15.14
C GLU A 359 -1.01 89.33 14.63
N ALA A 360 -0.03 90.04 14.04
CA ALA A 360 1.20 89.41 13.56
C ALA A 360 2.08 88.86 14.71
N LYS A 361 2.11 89.54 15.87
CA LYS A 361 2.80 89.05 17.07
C LYS A 361 2.04 87.91 17.74
N ALA A 362 0.71 87.99 17.80
CA ALA A 362 -0.13 86.90 18.29
C ALA A 362 -0.01 85.66 17.40
N GLN A 363 0.02 85.82 16.07
CA GLN A 363 0.22 84.74 15.11
C GLN A 363 1.62 84.12 15.22
N GLN A 364 2.68 84.92 15.41
CA GLN A 364 4.03 84.39 15.67
C GLN A 364 4.11 83.60 17.00
N GLN A 365 3.45 84.09 18.04
CA GLN A 365 3.44 83.40 19.34
C GLN A 365 2.59 82.13 19.30
N ILE A 366 1.47 82.13 18.56
CA ILE A 366 0.68 80.92 18.27
C ILE A 366 1.52 79.94 17.45
N LEU A 367 2.27 80.38 16.44
CA LEU A 367 3.10 79.51 15.63
C LEU A 367 4.17 78.79 16.48
N LEU A 368 4.88 79.52 17.34
CA LEU A 368 5.87 78.95 18.25
C LEU A 368 5.25 77.94 19.22
N VAL A 369 4.10 78.28 19.81
CA VAL A 369 3.37 77.37 20.70
C VAL A 369 2.86 76.14 19.94
N THR A 370 2.43 76.28 18.68
CA THR A 370 2.02 75.15 17.85
C THR A 370 3.20 74.27 17.43
N GLU A 371 4.38 74.84 17.18
CA GLU A 371 5.60 74.08 16.90
C GLU A 371 6.07 73.30 18.14
N GLU A 372 6.00 73.90 19.33
CA GLU A 372 6.28 73.22 20.60
C GLU A 372 5.30 72.06 20.84
N HIS A 373 3.99 72.28 20.67
CA HIS A 373 3.00 71.20 20.77
C HIS A 373 3.18 70.11 19.71
N MET A 374 3.52 70.46 18.46
CA MET A 374 3.82 69.47 17.42
C MET A 374 5.05 68.63 17.79
N LYS A 375 6.08 69.25 18.36
CA LYS A 375 7.27 68.54 18.83
C LYS A 375 6.96 67.61 19.99
N GLU A 376 6.16 68.06 20.96
CA GLU A 376 5.68 67.21 22.06
C GLU A 376 4.85 66.02 21.55
N LEU A 377 4.03 66.24 20.52
CA LEU A 377 3.23 65.19 19.90
C LEU A 377 4.09 64.18 19.12
N GLU A 378 5.12 64.65 18.41
CA GLU A 378 6.10 63.82 17.71
C GLU A 378 6.92 62.97 18.70
N GLU A 379 7.37 63.58 19.82
CA GLU A 379 8.04 62.88 20.91
C GLU A 379 7.13 61.86 21.58
N TRP A 380 5.86 62.19 21.80
CA TRP A 380 4.87 61.26 22.35
C TRP A 380 4.63 60.07 21.41
N LYS A 381 4.45 60.33 20.11
CA LYS A 381 4.29 59.29 19.08
C LYS A 381 5.52 58.38 19.00
N GLN A 382 6.72 58.95 19.08
CA GLN A 382 7.96 58.18 19.05
C GLN A 382 8.12 57.32 20.30
N ARG A 383 7.75 57.82 21.49
CA ARG A 383 7.72 57.04 22.74
C ARG A 383 6.73 55.87 22.63
N GLN A 384 5.53 56.11 22.11
CA GLN A 384 4.55 55.06 21.87
C GLN A 384 5.06 54.01 20.90
N LYS A 385 5.70 54.41 19.80
CA LYS A 385 6.30 53.48 18.84
C LYS A 385 7.35 52.57 19.48
N VAL A 386 8.26 53.14 20.29
CA VAL A 386 9.30 52.37 20.99
C VAL A 386 8.69 51.41 22.01
N GLU A 387 7.65 51.83 22.73
CA GLU A 387 6.95 50.98 23.70
C GLU A 387 6.27 49.79 23.00
N PHE A 388 5.61 50.01 21.86
CA PHE A 388 5.04 48.93 21.05
C PHE A 388 6.11 47.99 20.47
N GLU A 389 7.24 48.52 19.99
CA GLU A 389 8.36 47.71 19.50
C GLU A 389 8.97 46.83 20.61
N GLN A 390 9.10 47.37 21.83
CA GLN A 390 9.57 46.62 22.99
C GLN A 390 8.58 45.53 23.42
N GLN A 391 7.27 45.83 23.44
CA GLN A 391 6.25 44.83 23.71
C GLN A 391 6.26 43.72 22.67
N LEU A 392 6.40 44.07 21.39
CA LEU A 392 6.49 43.10 20.30
C LEU A 392 7.75 42.23 20.41
N HIS A 393 8.89 42.81 20.77
CA HIS A 393 10.12 42.05 21.01
C HIS A 393 9.95 41.08 22.17
N LYS A 394 9.34 41.54 23.28
CA LYS A 394 9.11 40.71 24.46
C LYS A 394 8.20 39.51 24.15
N VAL A 395 7.12 39.71 23.41
CA VAL A 395 6.23 38.61 22.99
C VAL A 395 6.97 37.61 22.10
N LYS A 396 7.77 38.08 21.15
CA LYS A 396 8.58 37.19 20.29
C LYS A 396 9.61 36.39 21.09
N GLU A 397 10.24 37.02 22.08
CA GLU A 397 11.22 36.35 22.94
C GLU A 397 10.56 35.29 23.84
N GLU A 398 9.37 35.58 24.38
CA GLU A 398 8.55 34.62 25.14
C GLU A 398 8.06 33.44 24.26
N GLU A 399 7.69 33.68 23.00
CA GLU A 399 7.31 32.62 22.06
C GLU A 399 8.51 31.73 21.72
N LEU A 400 9.67 32.33 21.42
CA LEU A 400 10.90 31.58 21.14
C LEU A 400 11.37 30.77 22.35
N GLU A 401 11.14 31.25 23.58
CA GLU A 401 11.47 30.50 24.79
C GLU A 401 10.55 29.30 24.98
N LYS A 402 9.24 29.45 24.73
CA LYS A 402 8.30 28.32 24.75
C LYS A 402 8.66 27.26 23.72
N GLU A 403 9.01 27.67 22.50
CA GLU A 403 9.48 26.73 21.47
C GLU A 403 10.75 26.00 21.92
N ARG A 404 11.70 26.70 22.58
CA ARG A 404 12.91 26.06 23.14
C ARG A 404 12.57 25.03 24.23
N GLU A 405 11.70 25.37 25.17
CA GLU A 405 11.25 24.46 26.23
C GLU A 405 10.51 23.24 25.67
N GLU A 406 9.68 23.41 24.65
CA GLU A 406 8.99 22.31 23.97
C GLU A 406 9.98 21.37 23.27
N MET A 407 10.95 21.93 22.55
CA MET A 407 12.02 21.15 21.90
C MET A 407 12.91 20.42 22.90
N GLU A 408 13.15 21.00 24.09
CA GLU A 408 13.91 20.35 25.16
C GLU A 408 13.14 19.17 25.77
N LYS A 409 11.83 19.34 26.04
CA LYS A 409 10.97 18.25 26.52
C LYS A 409 10.88 17.10 25.52
N GLU A 410 10.75 17.39 24.22
CA GLU A 410 10.72 16.38 23.18
C GLU A 410 12.05 15.61 23.11
N ARG A 411 13.19 16.31 23.26
CA ARG A 411 14.52 15.68 23.34
C ARG A 411 14.62 14.75 24.55
N GLU A 412 14.19 15.18 25.73
CA GLU A 412 14.22 14.35 26.95
C GLU A 412 13.32 13.11 26.85
N GLU A 413 12.17 13.23 26.17
CA GLU A 413 11.29 12.09 25.92
C GLU A 413 11.92 11.08 24.97
N LEU A 414 12.52 11.55 23.86
CA LEU A 414 13.25 10.69 22.93
C LEU A 414 14.47 10.02 23.58
N GLU A 415 15.16 10.72 24.49
CA GLU A 415 16.29 10.14 25.22
C GLU A 415 15.84 9.03 26.18
N ARG A 416 14.70 9.21 26.88
CA ARG A 416 14.09 8.15 27.69
C ARG A 416 13.69 6.94 26.85
N GLU A 417 13.05 7.15 25.70
CA GLU A 417 12.67 6.05 24.79
C GLU A 417 13.91 5.30 24.28
N ARG A 418 14.98 6.03 23.95
CA ARG A 418 16.26 5.43 23.54
C ARG A 418 16.86 4.55 24.66
N GLU A 419 16.84 5.01 25.91
CA GLU A 419 17.34 4.23 27.05
C GLU A 419 16.51 2.96 27.32
N GLU A 420 15.18 3.03 27.17
CA GLU A 420 14.30 1.86 27.28
C GLU A 420 14.57 0.84 26.18
N LEU A 421 14.73 1.30 24.93
CA LEU A 421 15.11 0.43 23.81
C LEU A 421 16.50 -0.19 24.00
N GLU A 422 17.46 0.55 24.55
CA GLU A 422 18.81 0.05 24.83
C GLU A 422 18.79 -1.06 25.90
N LYS A 423 17.98 -0.91 26.96
CA LYS A 423 17.75 -1.96 27.96
C LYS A 423 17.09 -3.20 27.35
N GLY A 424 16.04 -3.00 26.55
CA GLY A 424 15.37 -4.10 25.85
C GLY A 424 16.30 -4.87 24.90
N HIS A 425 17.19 -4.16 24.19
CA HIS A 425 18.21 -4.80 23.34
C HIS A 425 19.20 -5.64 24.17
N GLN A 426 19.65 -5.15 25.32
CA GLN A 426 20.54 -5.90 26.21
C GLN A 426 19.89 -7.17 26.77
N GLU A 427 18.59 -7.13 27.08
CA GLU A 427 17.84 -8.32 27.53
C GLU A 427 17.71 -9.36 26.41
N LEU A 428 17.32 -8.93 25.20
CA LEU A 428 17.25 -9.82 24.03
C LEU A 428 18.61 -10.42 23.66
N GLU A 429 19.69 -9.68 23.86
CA GLU A 429 21.05 -10.16 23.62
C GLU A 429 21.43 -11.29 24.60
N LYS A 430 21.07 -11.14 25.88
CA LYS A 430 21.26 -12.22 26.88
C LYS A 430 20.42 -13.46 26.55
N GLU A 431 19.14 -13.27 26.20
CA GLU A 431 18.28 -14.39 25.80
C GLU A 431 18.83 -15.13 24.57
N ARG A 432 19.39 -14.38 23.61
CA ARG A 432 20.03 -14.95 22.42
C ARG A 432 21.26 -15.78 22.80
N GLU A 433 22.09 -15.32 23.73
CA GLU A 433 23.26 -16.06 24.22
C GLU A 433 22.84 -17.37 24.92
N GLU A 434 21.82 -17.33 25.78
CA GLU A 434 21.27 -18.53 26.42
C GLU A 434 20.71 -19.55 25.40
N LEU A 435 20.03 -19.07 24.36
CA LEU A 435 19.50 -19.94 23.30
C LEU A 435 20.62 -20.58 22.48
N VAL A 436 21.73 -19.86 22.25
CA VAL A 436 22.90 -20.40 21.56
C VAL A 436 23.55 -21.51 22.39
N GLU A 437 23.67 -21.33 23.70
CA GLU A 437 24.20 -22.36 24.61
C GLU A 437 23.30 -23.60 24.62
N LYS A 438 21.99 -23.43 24.82
CA LYS A 438 21.02 -24.55 24.78
C LYS A 438 21.03 -25.30 23.45
N LYS A 439 21.27 -24.59 22.34
CA LYS A 439 21.39 -25.21 21.02
C LYS A 439 22.67 -26.04 20.90
N ALA A 440 23.80 -25.57 21.43
CA ALA A 440 25.04 -26.33 21.44
C ALA A 440 24.90 -27.64 22.24
N ASP A 441 24.25 -27.58 23.40
CA ASP A 441 23.94 -28.77 24.21
C ASP A 441 23.06 -29.78 23.47
N LEU A 442 22.03 -29.28 22.76
CA LEU A 442 21.15 -30.13 21.95
C LEU A 442 21.92 -30.81 20.82
N ASP A 443 22.79 -30.07 20.13
CA ASP A 443 23.63 -30.60 19.04
C ASP A 443 24.60 -31.67 19.55
N GLU A 444 25.18 -31.50 20.74
CA GLU A 444 26.02 -32.52 21.39
C GLU A 444 25.21 -33.78 21.72
N ASN A 445 23.99 -33.63 22.25
CA ASN A 445 23.10 -34.75 22.55
C ASN A 445 22.65 -35.49 21.29
N ILE A 446 22.38 -34.78 20.20
CA ILE A 446 22.07 -35.38 18.89
C ILE A 446 23.25 -36.20 18.38
N LYS A 447 24.48 -35.69 18.53
CA LYS A 447 25.69 -36.40 18.14
C LYS A 447 25.84 -37.71 18.93
N LYS A 448 25.70 -37.66 20.26
CA LYS A 448 25.71 -38.87 21.12
C LYS A 448 24.64 -39.88 20.72
N CYS A 449 23.42 -39.43 20.41
CA CYS A 449 22.35 -40.31 19.95
C CYS A 449 22.69 -40.99 18.62
N ARG A 450 23.34 -40.28 17.69
CA ARG A 450 23.78 -40.84 16.41
C ARG A 450 24.87 -41.90 16.60
N GLU A 451 25.86 -41.62 17.44
CA GLU A 451 26.94 -42.57 17.74
C GLU A 451 26.38 -43.88 18.33
N LEU A 452 25.47 -43.79 19.30
CA LEU A 452 24.78 -44.96 19.85
C LEU A 452 23.95 -45.72 18.81
N GLN A 453 23.33 -45.01 17.86
CA GLN A 453 22.57 -45.64 16.79
C GLN A 453 23.47 -46.40 15.81
N ASP A 454 24.64 -45.86 15.51
CA ASP A 454 25.64 -46.50 14.64
C ASP A 454 26.23 -47.75 15.31
N GLU A 455 26.59 -47.68 16.60
CA GLU A 455 27.04 -48.84 17.38
C GLU A 455 25.99 -49.96 17.42
N LEU A 456 24.73 -49.60 17.64
CA LEU A 456 23.63 -50.57 17.63
C LEU A 456 23.48 -51.25 16.27
N GLN A 457 23.62 -50.48 15.18
CA GLN A 457 23.53 -50.97 13.81
C GLN A 457 24.70 -51.93 13.49
N GLU A 458 25.90 -51.64 13.97
CA GLU A 458 27.07 -52.50 13.85
C GLU A 458 26.85 -53.83 14.59
N LYS A 459 26.42 -53.79 15.85
CA LYS A 459 26.11 -54.98 16.65
C LYS A 459 25.02 -55.85 16.00
N LEU A 460 24.01 -55.23 15.40
CA LEU A 460 22.99 -55.94 14.65
C LEU A 460 23.56 -56.65 13.42
N ASN A 461 24.50 -56.02 12.71
CA ASN A 461 25.16 -56.60 11.54
C ASN A 461 26.08 -57.76 11.94
N GLU A 462 26.85 -57.63 13.02
CA GLU A 462 27.66 -58.72 13.60
C GLU A 462 26.78 -59.93 13.98
N LEU A 463 25.64 -59.69 14.62
CA LEU A 463 24.68 -60.75 14.97
C LEU A 463 24.09 -61.43 13.73
N LYS A 464 23.76 -60.66 12.68
CA LYS A 464 23.31 -61.24 11.40
C LYS A 464 24.39 -62.10 10.77
N LEU A 465 25.63 -61.62 10.73
CA LEU A 465 26.77 -62.36 10.16
C LEU A 465 27.03 -63.66 10.93
N SER A 466 27.04 -63.61 12.26
CA SER A 466 27.24 -64.81 13.10
C SER A 466 26.12 -65.84 12.91
N ARG A 467 24.86 -65.40 12.73
CA ARG A 467 23.74 -66.30 12.37
C ARG A 467 23.95 -66.94 11.01
N ILE A 468 24.41 -66.18 10.00
CA ILE A 468 24.69 -66.71 8.66
C ILE A 468 25.83 -67.72 8.70
N LEU A 469 26.92 -67.43 9.42
CA LEU A 469 28.05 -68.35 9.59
C LEU A 469 27.64 -69.65 10.30
N LYS A 470 26.84 -69.55 11.37
CA LYS A 470 26.28 -70.74 12.05
C LYS A 470 25.36 -71.56 11.14
N LYS A 471 24.56 -70.91 10.30
CA LYS A 471 23.75 -71.61 9.28
C LYS A 471 24.65 -72.31 8.26
N LYS A 472 25.65 -71.63 7.71
CA LYS A 472 26.57 -72.18 6.70
C LYS A 472 27.41 -73.35 7.23
N SER A 473 27.87 -73.28 8.49
CA SER A 473 28.56 -74.39 9.17
C SER A 473 27.66 -75.61 9.36
N LYS A 474 26.39 -75.42 9.75
CA LYS A 474 25.40 -76.50 9.83
C LYS A 474 25.03 -77.08 8.45
N THR A 475 24.93 -76.24 7.42
CA THR A 475 24.65 -76.68 6.04
C THR A 475 25.82 -77.46 5.43
N SER A 476 27.07 -77.09 5.72
CA SER A 476 28.27 -77.81 5.23
C SER A 476 28.40 -79.23 5.79
N GLY A 477 27.99 -79.46 7.05
CA GLY A 477 27.95 -80.81 7.63
C GLY A 477 26.78 -81.66 7.11
N ASN A 478 25.66 -81.01 6.75
CA ASN A 478 24.47 -81.68 6.23
C ASN A 478 24.53 -82.01 4.73
N ILE A 479 25.37 -81.34 3.92
CA ILE A 479 25.40 -81.57 2.47
C ILE A 479 25.80 -83.01 2.12
N LEU A 480 26.71 -83.66 2.86
CA LEU A 480 27.12 -85.03 2.56
C LEU A 480 26.01 -86.05 2.86
N GLY A 481 25.31 -85.90 4.00
CA GLY A 481 24.17 -86.76 4.36
C GLY A 481 22.91 -86.48 3.55
N VAL A 482 22.68 -85.22 3.15
CA VAL A 482 21.55 -84.81 2.30
C VAL A 482 21.78 -85.26 0.86
N ILE A 483 23.02 -85.34 0.34
CA ILE A 483 23.30 -85.92 -0.99
C ILE A 483 23.00 -87.42 -1.02
N GLU A 484 23.37 -88.16 0.02
CA GLU A 484 23.11 -89.62 0.13
C GLU A 484 21.61 -89.92 0.34
N GLU A 485 20.93 -89.09 1.12
CA GLU A 485 19.48 -89.19 1.36
C GLU A 485 18.65 -88.72 0.14
N ASN A 486 19.11 -87.69 -0.58
CA ASN A 486 18.46 -87.21 -1.80
C ASN A 486 18.65 -88.17 -2.98
N GLN A 487 19.81 -88.81 -3.15
CA GLN A 487 19.99 -89.86 -4.16
C GLN A 487 19.01 -91.02 -3.98
N LYS A 488 18.59 -91.29 -2.73
CA LYS A 488 17.59 -92.31 -2.39
C LYS A 488 16.15 -91.81 -2.54
N LYS A 489 15.88 -90.51 -2.38
CA LYS A 489 14.54 -89.89 -2.52
C LYS A 489 14.19 -89.48 -3.95
N PHE A 490 15.17 -89.18 -4.81
CA PHE A 490 14.95 -88.78 -6.21
C PHE A 490 14.83 -89.95 -7.20
N ALA A 491 14.92 -91.20 -6.73
CA ALA A 491 14.60 -92.35 -7.56
C ALA A 491 13.09 -92.45 -7.87
N ASP A 492 12.23 -91.88 -7.01
CA ASP A 492 10.78 -92.13 -7.01
C ASP A 492 9.87 -90.88 -7.02
N CYS A 493 10.37 -89.65 -7.26
CA CYS A 493 9.53 -88.43 -7.22
C CYS A 493 9.40 -87.71 -8.58
N ASP A 494 8.36 -88.12 -9.31
CA ASP A 494 7.47 -87.40 -10.24
C ASP A 494 8.05 -86.33 -11.17
N LYS A 495 8.46 -86.78 -12.36
CA LYS A 495 8.62 -85.96 -13.57
C LYS A 495 7.39 -85.08 -13.88
N GLU A 496 6.19 -85.46 -13.45
CA GLU A 496 4.93 -84.74 -13.71
C GLU A 496 4.89 -83.34 -13.06
N LEU A 497 5.29 -83.21 -11.79
CA LEU A 497 5.25 -81.92 -11.08
C LEU A 497 6.25 -80.91 -11.66
N LEU A 498 7.37 -81.40 -12.20
CA LEU A 498 8.34 -80.56 -12.89
C LEU A 498 7.79 -80.03 -14.21
N ILE A 499 7.04 -80.86 -14.95
CA ILE A 499 6.41 -80.47 -16.21
C ILE A 499 5.33 -79.40 -15.97
N ASP A 500 4.53 -79.54 -14.90
CA ASP A 500 3.50 -78.57 -14.53
C ASP A 500 4.09 -77.21 -14.15
N TYR A 501 5.18 -77.22 -13.38
CA TYR A 501 5.89 -75.99 -13.00
C TYR A 501 6.55 -75.29 -14.20
N ILE A 502 7.14 -76.05 -15.12
CA ILE A 502 7.70 -75.51 -16.36
C ILE A 502 6.60 -74.91 -17.24
N SER A 503 5.44 -75.56 -17.34
CA SER A 503 4.29 -75.08 -18.12
C SER A 503 3.74 -73.76 -17.56
N LYS A 504 3.68 -73.62 -16.23
CA LYS A 504 3.28 -72.38 -15.57
C LYS A 504 4.26 -71.24 -15.82
N LEU A 505 5.57 -71.51 -15.73
CA LEU A 505 6.60 -70.52 -16.03
C LEU A 505 6.62 -70.11 -17.51
N GLN A 506 6.25 -71.00 -18.43
CA GLN A 506 6.11 -70.68 -19.85
C GLN A 506 4.91 -69.76 -20.09
N TYR A 507 3.78 -70.01 -19.43
CA TYR A 507 2.59 -69.16 -19.48
C TYR A 507 2.87 -67.74 -18.95
N ASP A 508 3.52 -67.63 -17.79
CA ASP A 508 3.86 -66.33 -17.21
C ASP A 508 4.84 -65.53 -18.11
N ASN A 509 5.77 -66.21 -18.79
CA ASN A 509 6.67 -65.58 -19.75
C ASN A 509 5.97 -65.07 -21.02
N GLU A 510 4.92 -65.76 -21.50
CA GLU A 510 4.11 -65.25 -22.61
C GLU A 510 3.33 -64.01 -22.23
N ASN A 511 2.69 -64.00 -21.05
CA ASN A 511 1.98 -62.84 -20.53
C ASN A 511 2.91 -61.62 -20.38
N LEU A 512 4.13 -61.81 -19.86
CA LEU A 512 5.10 -60.72 -19.73
C LEU A 512 5.53 -60.16 -21.09
N LYS A 513 5.67 -61.01 -22.11
CA LYS A 513 5.99 -60.55 -23.48
C LYS A 513 4.84 -59.75 -24.09
N GLN A 514 3.59 -60.15 -23.84
CA GLN A 514 2.43 -59.43 -24.32
C GLN A 514 2.35 -58.03 -23.71
N ILE A 515 2.50 -57.90 -22.39
CA ILE A 515 2.51 -56.61 -21.68
C ILE A 515 3.62 -55.70 -22.21
N LEU A 516 4.81 -56.24 -22.46
CA LEU A 516 5.93 -55.47 -22.99
C LEU A 516 5.65 -54.94 -24.40
N ASN A 517 4.95 -55.71 -25.23
CA ASN A 517 4.57 -55.29 -26.58
C ASN A 517 3.48 -54.20 -26.55
N GLU A 518 2.51 -54.32 -25.65
CA GLU A 518 1.46 -53.31 -25.42
C GLU A 518 2.07 -51.97 -24.97
N GLN A 519 2.97 -51.99 -23.98
CA GLN A 519 3.66 -50.79 -23.51
C GLN A 519 4.49 -50.14 -24.62
N LYS A 520 5.14 -50.94 -25.48
CA LYS A 520 5.93 -50.43 -26.60
C LYS A 520 5.05 -49.69 -27.62
N GLN A 521 3.87 -50.24 -27.93
CA GLN A 521 2.93 -49.62 -28.86
C GLN A 521 2.34 -48.32 -28.28
N GLU A 522 2.09 -48.28 -26.98
CA GLU A 522 1.59 -47.08 -26.29
C GLU A 522 2.62 -45.94 -26.26
N VAL A 523 3.90 -46.26 -26.04
CA VAL A 523 5.01 -45.29 -26.14
C VAL A 523 5.12 -44.75 -27.57
N GLU A 524 4.97 -45.59 -28.59
CA GLU A 524 5.05 -45.17 -29.99
C GLU A 524 3.87 -44.26 -30.39
N ASN A 525 2.66 -44.54 -29.91
CA ASN A 525 1.50 -43.68 -30.11
C ASN A 525 1.69 -42.31 -29.45
N ASN A 526 2.18 -42.27 -28.21
CA ASN A 526 2.48 -41.02 -27.50
C ASN A 526 3.54 -40.18 -28.21
N GLN A 527 4.53 -40.81 -28.86
CA GLN A 527 5.52 -40.11 -29.67
C GLN A 527 4.93 -39.52 -30.95
N ARG A 528 3.93 -40.18 -31.57
CA ARG A 528 3.26 -39.66 -32.77
C ARG A 528 2.30 -38.50 -32.48
N THR A 529 1.73 -38.43 -31.28
CA THR A 529 0.84 -37.34 -30.85
C THR A 529 1.58 -36.13 -30.26
N ALA A 530 2.88 -36.25 -30.01
CA ALA A 530 3.70 -35.16 -29.51
C ALA A 530 4.11 -34.20 -30.65
N LEU A 531 3.99 -32.89 -30.41
CA LEU A 531 4.41 -31.84 -31.35
C LEU A 531 5.86 -32.08 -31.82
N THR A 532 6.10 -32.11 -33.13
CA THR A 532 7.45 -32.38 -33.64
C THR A 532 8.38 -31.23 -33.31
N LYS A 533 9.67 -31.51 -33.08
CA LYS A 533 10.68 -30.48 -32.77
C LYS A 533 10.68 -29.33 -33.79
N GLU A 534 10.35 -29.63 -35.05
CA GLU A 534 10.26 -28.68 -36.15
C GLU A 534 9.06 -27.72 -36.03
N GLN A 535 7.91 -28.19 -35.57
CA GLN A 535 6.74 -27.35 -35.30
C GLN A 535 7.03 -26.39 -34.12
N THR A 536 7.72 -26.88 -33.09
CA THR A 536 8.15 -26.05 -31.96
C THR A 536 9.18 -25.00 -32.38
N THR A 537 10.12 -25.31 -33.29
CA THR A 537 11.11 -24.33 -33.76
C THR A 537 10.50 -23.23 -34.61
N ASN A 538 9.49 -23.55 -35.44
CA ASN A 538 8.81 -22.55 -36.27
C ASN A 538 8.01 -21.56 -35.39
N LEU A 539 7.28 -22.07 -34.39
CA LEU A 539 6.56 -21.21 -33.43
C LEU A 539 7.51 -20.32 -32.62
N LEU A 540 8.67 -20.84 -32.21
CA LEU A 540 9.68 -20.03 -31.52
C LEU A 540 10.26 -18.93 -32.41
N GLN A 541 10.43 -19.20 -33.71
CA GLN A 541 10.92 -18.20 -34.66
C GLN A 541 9.89 -17.10 -34.93
N GLU A 542 8.60 -17.45 -35.01
CA GLU A 542 7.50 -16.47 -35.11
C GLU A 542 7.39 -15.60 -33.86
N LEU A 543 7.48 -16.20 -32.66
CA LEU A 543 7.50 -15.46 -31.40
C LEU A 543 8.66 -14.47 -31.34
N LYS A 544 9.86 -14.88 -31.77
CA LYS A 544 11.02 -14.00 -31.83
C LYS A 544 10.82 -12.83 -32.80
N GLY A 545 10.21 -13.07 -33.96
CA GLY A 545 9.89 -12.02 -34.93
C GLY A 545 8.84 -11.03 -34.42
N LEU A 546 7.90 -11.48 -33.59
CA LEU A 546 6.92 -10.60 -32.93
C LEU A 546 7.55 -9.76 -31.82
N GLU A 547 8.48 -10.33 -31.05
CA GLU A 547 9.21 -9.65 -29.99
C GLU A 547 10.07 -8.51 -30.55
N GLU A 548 10.80 -8.75 -31.65
CA GLU A 548 11.57 -7.69 -32.34
C GLU A 548 10.68 -6.54 -32.84
N LYS A 549 9.51 -6.85 -33.39
CA LYS A 549 8.54 -5.82 -33.82
C LYS A 549 7.99 -5.01 -32.66
N PHE A 550 7.71 -5.67 -31.54
CA PHE A 550 7.24 -5.00 -30.33
C PHE A 550 8.30 -4.04 -29.77
N GLU A 551 9.57 -4.45 -29.75
CA GLU A 551 10.65 -3.61 -29.27
C GLU A 551 10.89 -2.37 -30.15
N VAL A 552 10.81 -2.52 -31.48
CA VAL A 552 10.88 -1.37 -32.41
C VAL A 552 9.71 -0.41 -32.18
N ALA A 553 8.49 -0.92 -31.95
CA ALA A 553 7.33 -0.08 -31.63
C ALA A 553 7.52 0.67 -30.31
N GLN A 554 8.12 0.02 -29.30
CA GLN A 554 8.40 0.64 -28.00
C GLN A 554 9.45 1.75 -28.11
N GLN A 555 10.53 1.52 -28.86
CA GLN A 555 11.55 2.54 -29.14
C GLN A 555 10.97 3.74 -29.92
N THR A 556 10.07 3.46 -30.88
CA THR A 556 9.37 4.51 -31.63
C THR A 556 8.46 5.34 -30.72
N LYS A 557 7.73 4.69 -29.80
CA LYS A 557 6.90 5.36 -28.79
C LYS A 557 7.74 6.25 -27.87
N THR A 558 8.90 5.80 -27.40
CA THR A 558 9.79 6.63 -26.57
C THR A 558 10.33 7.83 -27.33
N TYR A 559 10.69 7.65 -28.60
CA TYR A 559 11.13 8.75 -29.46
C TYR A 559 10.05 9.84 -29.60
N PHE A 560 8.81 9.45 -29.92
CA PHE A 560 7.71 10.41 -30.02
C PHE A 560 7.39 11.09 -28.69
N LYS A 561 7.52 10.38 -27.56
CA LYS A 561 7.34 10.97 -26.23
C LYS A 561 8.39 12.05 -25.93
N GLU A 562 9.65 11.81 -26.28
CA GLU A 562 10.72 12.80 -26.12
C GLU A 562 10.51 14.03 -27.02
N GLN A 563 10.10 13.82 -28.27
CA GLN A 563 9.77 14.93 -29.18
C GLN A 563 8.60 15.75 -28.67
N TRP A 564 7.56 15.09 -28.15
CA TRP A 564 6.42 15.77 -27.54
C TRP A 564 6.81 16.60 -26.31
N GLN A 565 7.66 16.03 -25.45
CA GLN A 565 8.16 16.73 -24.27
C GLN A 565 8.97 17.98 -24.65
N LYS A 566 9.82 17.89 -25.68
CA LYS A 566 10.56 19.05 -26.21
C LYS A 566 9.62 20.12 -26.75
N ALA A 567 8.61 19.74 -27.54
CA ALA A 567 7.62 20.68 -28.04
C ALA A 567 6.85 21.38 -26.90
N CYS A 568 6.47 20.64 -25.85
CA CYS A 568 5.81 21.22 -24.68
C CYS A 568 6.71 22.23 -23.94
N GLN A 569 8.00 21.93 -23.79
CA GLN A 569 8.97 22.85 -23.17
C GLN A 569 9.17 24.11 -24.01
N GLU A 570 9.23 23.97 -25.33
CA GLU A 570 9.35 25.10 -26.25
C GLU A 570 8.12 26.02 -26.18
N ILE A 571 6.91 25.44 -26.16
CA ILE A 571 5.66 26.18 -25.94
C ILE A 571 5.66 26.88 -24.58
N HIS A 572 6.14 26.23 -23.52
CA HIS A 572 6.20 26.86 -22.19
C HIS A 572 7.17 28.04 -22.16
N ASN A 573 8.34 27.91 -22.78
CA ASN A 573 9.32 28.98 -22.89
C ASN A 573 8.77 30.15 -23.70
N LEU A 574 8.12 29.90 -24.84
CA LEU A 574 7.47 30.94 -25.64
C LEU A 574 6.40 31.70 -24.84
N LYS A 575 5.53 30.96 -24.13
CA LYS A 575 4.52 31.59 -23.25
C LYS A 575 5.17 32.43 -22.15
N ALA A 576 6.25 31.94 -21.54
CA ALA A 576 6.96 32.68 -20.49
C ALA A 576 7.61 33.97 -21.05
N GLU A 577 8.13 33.93 -22.28
CA GLU A 577 8.66 35.10 -22.99
C GLU A 577 7.55 36.12 -23.26
N ASP A 578 6.38 35.67 -23.76
CA ASP A 578 5.20 36.52 -24.01
C ASP A 578 4.71 37.19 -22.72
N TYR A 579 4.65 36.44 -21.60
CA TYR A 579 4.28 37.00 -20.29
C TYR A 579 5.29 38.05 -19.81
N ARG A 580 6.59 37.85 -20.03
CA ARG A 580 7.62 38.85 -19.69
C ARG A 580 7.49 40.09 -20.56
N GLN A 581 7.27 39.93 -21.87
CA GLN A 581 7.05 41.06 -22.76
C GLN A 581 5.82 41.86 -22.34
N LEU A 582 4.72 41.20 -21.99
CA LEU A 582 3.52 41.85 -21.48
C LEU A 582 3.78 42.59 -20.16
N GLN A 583 4.52 41.98 -19.22
CA GLN A 583 4.90 42.65 -17.97
C GLN A 583 5.79 43.88 -18.20
N ASN A 584 6.71 43.82 -19.16
CA ASN A 584 7.55 44.96 -19.53
C ASN A 584 6.72 46.08 -20.16
N GLN A 585 5.80 45.76 -21.08
CA GLN A 585 4.87 46.75 -21.65
C GLN A 585 3.98 47.39 -20.58
N LEU A 586 3.49 46.61 -19.62
CA LEU A 586 2.71 47.14 -18.49
C LEU A 586 3.56 48.03 -17.58
N ARG A 587 4.85 47.72 -17.41
CA ARG A 587 5.79 48.55 -16.65
C ARG A 587 6.07 49.87 -17.37
N GLU A 588 6.38 49.81 -18.66
CA GLU A 588 6.60 51.01 -19.50
C GLU A 588 5.37 51.91 -19.48
N ARG A 589 4.16 51.36 -19.69
CA ARG A 589 2.89 52.10 -19.60
C ARG A 589 2.68 52.73 -18.21
N ARG A 590 3.09 52.06 -17.13
CA ARG A 590 3.01 52.59 -15.77
C ARG A 590 4.01 53.72 -15.54
N GLU A 591 5.21 53.61 -16.08
CA GLU A 591 6.24 54.66 -16.04
C GLU A 591 5.81 55.88 -16.86
N GLU A 592 5.21 55.68 -18.05
CA GLU A 592 4.59 56.74 -18.86
C GLU A 592 3.47 57.45 -18.09
N LEU A 593 2.57 56.70 -17.44
CA LEU A 593 1.51 57.26 -16.59
C LEU A 593 2.09 58.03 -15.40
N SER A 594 3.16 57.53 -14.77
CA SER A 594 3.83 58.22 -13.67
C SER A 594 4.53 59.51 -14.13
N GLN A 595 5.04 59.56 -15.36
CA GLN A 595 5.63 60.78 -15.95
C GLN A 595 4.54 61.80 -16.30
N LEU A 596 3.37 61.35 -16.77
CA LEU A 596 2.21 62.20 -17.02
C LEU A 596 1.62 62.77 -15.72
N ASP A 597 1.55 61.97 -14.65
CA ASP A 597 1.17 62.45 -13.30
C ASP A 597 2.13 63.52 -12.79
N HIS A 598 3.43 63.37 -13.06
CA HIS A 598 4.45 64.34 -12.65
C HIS A 598 4.41 65.65 -13.47
N LEU A 599 3.88 65.62 -14.70
CA LEU A 599 3.64 66.78 -15.55
C LEU A 599 2.32 67.49 -15.21
N CYS A 600 1.28 66.76 -14.79
CA CYS A 600 0.02 67.35 -14.32
C CYS A 600 0.14 68.09 -12.98
N ILE A 601 1.20 67.87 -12.20
CA ILE A 601 1.47 68.62 -10.96
C ILE A 601 2.23 69.94 -11.24
N MET A 602 2.76 70.15 -12.45
CA MET A 602 3.60 71.31 -12.76
C MET A 602 2.92 72.41 -13.60
N ASP A 603 1.70 72.19 -14.12
CA ASP A 603 1.01 73.17 -14.96
C ASP A 603 -0.24 73.79 -14.29
N GLU A 604 0.01 74.98 -13.72
CA GLU A 604 -0.80 76.22 -13.70
C GLU A 604 -1.38 76.74 -12.36
N PRO A 605 -1.43 78.08 -12.11
CA PRO A 605 -0.72 79.19 -12.77
C PRO A 605 -0.08 80.19 -11.78
N ASN A 606 1.15 80.64 -12.06
CA ASN A 606 1.67 81.92 -11.57
C ASN A 606 1.87 82.86 -12.76
N GLY A 607 0.75 83.41 -13.23
CA GLY A 607 0.75 84.63 -14.03
C GLY A 607 0.31 85.79 -13.15
N LEU A 608 1.26 86.66 -12.78
CA LEU A 608 1.13 88.13 -12.68
C LEU A 608 2.37 88.73 -12.03
N ILE A 609 3.35 89.18 -12.83
CA ILE A 609 4.16 90.35 -12.49
C ILE A 609 4.18 91.27 -13.70
N SER A 610 3.85 92.52 -13.42
CA SER A 610 3.83 93.69 -14.28
C SER A 610 5.18 94.05 -14.91
N PHE A 611 5.06 94.80 -16.01
CA PHE A 611 6.04 95.58 -16.79
C PHE A 611 6.61 94.92 -18.04
#